data_AF-A0A2N3B6X9-F1
#
_entry.id   AF-A0A2N3B6X9-F1
#
_cell.length_a   1.000
_cell.length_b   1.000
_cell.length_c   1.000
_cell.angle_alpha   90.00
_cell.angle_beta   90.00
_cell.angle_gamma   90.00
#
_symmetry.space_group_name_H-M   'P 1'
#
loop_
_entity.id
_entity.type
_entity.pdbx_description
1 polymer ?
#
loop_
_entity_poly.entity_id
_entity_poly.type
_entity_poly.pdbx_seq_one_letter_code
_entity_poly.pdbx_strand_id
1 'polypeptide(L)'
;MSQRPLPKTVTPLADELLSGWLTRLAVANHCEVDELLAHIGVDTRQAAMLDFEVEVAATTAEKISIAARVAAETVQSLAFGTMTQTEALMTAQVAFQSCPDCSRRGIALKQWRKLWAFDCQICGNRLLSILIKPDRSRISEQLVRRARSGTGLLESAVTSNCANKLRRAMRAATYAKALKSVRADTAFALQSPRPDVRLFCLAAIAAAQSRPLAKAAMFSTGLDGYARVALLRAFEKEPRLLAAVDRIVLRNRERLQRDGV
;
A
#
# COMPACT_ATOMS: atom_id res chain seq x y z
N MET A 1 -37.68 -12.34 12.91
CA MET A 1 -37.46 -11.54 14.14
C MET A 1 -37.19 -10.11 13.70
N SER A 2 -37.92 -9.12 14.20
CA SER A 2 -37.63 -7.70 13.92
C SER A 2 -36.27 -7.36 14.54
N GLN A 3 -35.30 -7.00 13.69
CA GLN A 3 -33.98 -6.59 14.15
C GLN A 3 -34.11 -5.26 14.90
N ARG A 4 -33.75 -5.27 16.18
CA ARG A 4 -33.78 -4.05 17.00
C ARG A 4 -32.66 -3.12 16.55
N PRO A 5 -32.95 -1.83 16.31
CA PRO A 5 -31.92 -0.85 16.01
C PRO A 5 -30.86 -0.76 17.12
N LEU A 6 -29.65 -0.37 16.74
CA LEU A 6 -28.57 -0.15 17.69
C LEU A 6 -28.86 1.06 18.61
N PRO A 7 -28.47 1.01 19.88
CA PRO A 7 -28.60 2.15 20.80
C PRO A 7 -27.86 3.40 20.30
N LYS A 8 -26.64 3.24 19.79
CA LYS A 8 -25.81 4.33 19.28
C LYS A 8 -25.43 4.09 17.82
N THR A 9 -25.41 5.17 17.05
CA THR A 9 -24.95 5.21 15.66
C THR A 9 -23.74 6.13 15.56
N VAL A 10 -22.85 5.86 14.61
CA VAL A 10 -21.68 6.69 14.31
C VAL A 10 -21.70 7.09 12.84
N THR A 11 -21.49 8.36 12.53
CA THR A 11 -21.40 8.84 11.15
C THR A 11 -20.18 8.25 10.43
N PRO A 12 -20.36 7.57 9.29
CA PRO A 12 -19.25 7.09 8.47
C PRO A 12 -18.45 8.24 7.85
N LEU A 13 -17.17 8.02 7.60
CA LEU A 13 -16.33 8.93 6.81
C LEU A 13 -16.33 8.51 5.33
N ALA A 14 -16.15 9.48 4.42
CA ALA A 14 -16.27 9.24 2.97
C ALA A 14 -15.31 8.17 2.41
N ASP A 15 -14.07 8.09 2.91
CA ASP A 15 -13.08 7.08 2.48
C ASP A 15 -12.92 5.94 3.52
N GLU A 16 -13.83 5.82 4.49
CA GLU A 16 -13.74 4.77 5.52
C GLU A 16 -13.98 3.39 4.92
N LEU A 17 -13.25 2.39 5.43
CA LEU A 17 -13.55 0.98 5.17
C LEU A 17 -14.75 0.55 5.98
N LEU A 18 -15.58 -0.33 5.41
CA LEU A 18 -16.73 -0.93 6.08
C LEU A 18 -16.29 -1.61 7.40
N SER A 19 -15.20 -2.37 7.36
CA SER A 19 -14.61 -2.99 8.56
C SER A 19 -14.22 -1.96 9.64
N GLY A 20 -13.58 -0.85 9.26
CA GLY A 20 -13.19 0.21 10.18
C GLY A 20 -14.38 0.92 10.81
N TRP A 21 -15.40 1.22 9.99
CA TRP A 21 -16.63 1.84 10.49
C TRP A 21 -17.39 0.91 11.44
N LEU A 22 -17.47 -0.39 11.13
CA LEU A 22 -18.07 -1.40 12.02
C LEU A 22 -17.32 -1.52 13.35
N THR A 23 -15.98 -1.44 13.34
CA THR A 23 -15.19 -1.36 14.59
C THR A 23 -15.59 -0.14 15.42
N ARG A 24 -15.71 1.04 14.82
CA ARG A 24 -16.16 2.25 15.53
C ARG A 24 -17.59 2.15 16.05
N LEU A 25 -18.47 1.51 15.28
CA LEU A 25 -19.85 1.29 15.66
C LEU A 25 -19.96 0.32 16.85
N ALA A 26 -19.16 -0.74 16.87
CA ALA A 26 -19.07 -1.69 17.98
C ALA A 26 -18.54 -1.01 19.25
N VAL A 27 -17.43 -0.26 19.14
CA VAL A 27 -16.87 0.54 20.25
C VAL A 27 -17.88 1.53 20.82
N ALA A 28 -18.66 2.22 19.97
CA ALA A 28 -19.68 3.14 20.43
C ALA A 28 -20.78 2.45 21.24
N ASN A 29 -21.12 1.21 20.89
CA ASN A 29 -22.13 0.38 21.55
C ASN A 29 -21.56 -0.52 22.67
N HIS A 30 -20.27 -0.39 22.99
CA HIS A 30 -19.58 -1.15 24.05
C HIS A 30 -19.64 -2.67 23.84
N CYS A 31 -19.51 -3.12 22.60
CA CYS A 31 -19.45 -4.53 22.24
C CYS A 31 -18.30 -4.82 21.28
N GLU A 32 -17.98 -6.10 21.12
CA GLU A 32 -17.05 -6.57 20.10
C GLU A 32 -17.70 -6.59 18.71
N VAL A 33 -16.89 -6.55 17.66
CA VAL A 33 -17.40 -6.56 16.27
C VAL A 33 -18.22 -7.81 15.98
N ASP A 34 -17.80 -8.97 16.48
CA ASP A 34 -18.50 -10.23 16.28
C ASP A 34 -19.88 -10.23 16.96
N GLU A 35 -19.99 -9.65 18.16
CA GLU A 35 -21.26 -9.49 18.87
C GLU A 35 -22.19 -8.53 18.12
N LEU A 36 -21.64 -7.43 17.59
CA LEU A 36 -22.38 -6.49 16.75
C LEU A 36 -22.92 -7.19 15.49
N LEU A 37 -22.08 -7.93 14.77
CA LEU A 37 -22.49 -8.63 13.54
C LEU A 37 -23.53 -9.71 13.83
N ALA A 38 -23.38 -10.46 14.92
CA ALA A 38 -24.36 -11.45 15.36
C ALA A 38 -25.72 -10.80 15.66
N HIS A 39 -25.74 -9.65 16.34
CA HIS A 39 -26.96 -8.87 16.59
C HIS A 39 -27.63 -8.40 15.29
N ILE A 40 -26.84 -7.97 14.30
CA ILE A 40 -27.30 -7.55 12.96
C ILE A 40 -27.67 -8.76 12.08
N GLY A 41 -27.40 -10.00 12.52
CA GLY A 41 -27.67 -11.21 11.73
C GLY A 41 -26.81 -11.32 10.47
N VAL A 42 -25.56 -10.85 10.55
CA VAL A 42 -24.51 -11.04 9.54
C VAL A 42 -23.57 -12.13 10.03
N ASP A 43 -23.24 -13.09 9.15
CA ASP A 43 -22.30 -14.16 9.47
C ASP A 43 -20.90 -13.57 9.67
N THR A 44 -20.28 -13.84 10.82
CA THR A 44 -18.93 -13.35 11.15
C THR A 44 -17.87 -13.87 10.18
N ARG A 45 -18.13 -15.00 9.50
CA ARG A 45 -17.26 -15.51 8.42
C ARG A 45 -17.19 -14.56 7.22
N GLN A 46 -18.23 -13.76 7.00
CA GLN A 46 -18.28 -12.78 5.93
C GLN A 46 -17.52 -11.49 6.29
N ALA A 47 -17.16 -11.27 7.56
CA ALA A 47 -16.51 -10.04 8.03
C ALA A 47 -15.21 -9.73 7.28
N ALA A 48 -14.44 -10.76 6.93
CA ALA A 48 -13.19 -10.62 6.17
C ALA A 48 -13.41 -10.20 4.71
N MET A 49 -14.61 -10.45 4.15
CA MET A 49 -14.97 -10.21 2.76
C MET A 49 -15.69 -8.87 2.57
N LEU A 50 -16.24 -8.29 3.65
CA LEU A 50 -17.05 -7.06 3.63
C LEU A 50 -16.37 -5.87 2.96
N ASP A 51 -15.05 -5.75 3.07
CA ASP A 51 -14.33 -4.63 2.47
C ASP A 51 -14.22 -4.76 0.94
N PHE A 52 -14.20 -5.97 0.36
CA PHE A 52 -13.79 -6.20 -1.04
C PHE A 52 -14.84 -6.89 -1.91
N GLU A 53 -15.75 -7.67 -1.33
CA GLU A 53 -16.74 -8.42 -2.10
C GLU A 53 -18.04 -7.65 -2.24
N VAL A 54 -18.27 -7.13 -3.45
CA VAL A 54 -19.41 -6.25 -3.77
C VAL A 54 -20.75 -6.93 -3.49
N GLU A 55 -20.91 -8.21 -3.84
CA GLU A 55 -22.16 -8.95 -3.62
C GLU A 55 -22.43 -9.21 -2.13
N VAL A 56 -21.39 -9.58 -1.37
CA VAL A 56 -21.49 -9.77 0.08
C VAL A 56 -21.78 -8.44 0.77
N ALA A 57 -21.10 -7.36 0.37
CA ALA A 57 -21.37 -6.02 0.89
C ALA A 57 -22.79 -5.56 0.56
N ALA A 58 -23.29 -5.79 -0.66
CA ALA A 58 -24.64 -5.39 -1.05
C ALA A 58 -25.73 -6.13 -0.26
N THR A 59 -25.59 -7.45 -0.12
CA THR A 59 -26.56 -8.30 0.62
C THR A 59 -26.55 -8.03 2.13
N THR A 60 -25.41 -7.68 2.70
CA THR A 60 -25.28 -7.35 4.14
C THR A 60 -25.64 -5.89 4.44
N ALA A 61 -25.50 -4.98 3.48
CA ALA A 61 -25.75 -3.55 3.66
C ALA A 61 -27.17 -3.23 4.12
N GLU A 62 -28.19 -3.99 3.69
CA GLU A 62 -29.57 -3.74 4.11
C GLU A 62 -29.77 -4.02 5.60
N LYS A 63 -29.24 -5.14 6.11
CA LYS A 63 -29.28 -5.48 7.55
C LYS A 63 -28.55 -4.44 8.38
N ILE A 64 -27.35 -4.07 7.93
CA ILE A 64 -26.52 -3.05 8.59
C ILE A 64 -27.22 -1.68 8.57
N SER A 65 -27.86 -1.31 7.45
CA SER A 65 -28.62 -0.07 7.27
C SER A 65 -29.76 0.04 8.28
N ILE A 66 -30.57 -1.01 8.40
CA ILE A 66 -31.70 -1.07 9.36
C ILE A 66 -31.19 -0.95 10.80
N ALA A 67 -30.17 -1.74 11.16
CA ALA A 67 -29.64 -1.76 12.51
C ALA A 67 -28.95 -0.44 12.90
N ALA A 68 -28.14 0.13 12.01
CA ALA A 68 -27.40 1.35 12.26
C ALA A 68 -28.21 2.64 12.00
N ARG A 69 -29.36 2.55 11.32
CA ARG A 69 -30.14 3.70 10.82
C ARG A 69 -29.31 4.61 9.92
N VAL A 70 -28.59 3.99 8.99
CA VAL A 70 -27.74 4.66 7.98
C VAL A 70 -28.20 4.17 6.61
N ALA A 71 -28.31 5.07 5.62
CA ALA A 71 -28.75 4.69 4.28
C ALA A 71 -27.91 3.54 3.70
N ALA A 72 -28.56 2.57 3.04
CA ALA A 72 -27.90 1.37 2.52
C ALA A 72 -26.81 1.72 1.50
N GLU A 73 -27.04 2.75 0.68
CA GLU A 73 -26.09 3.29 -0.28
C GLU A 73 -24.84 3.83 0.42
N THR A 74 -25.00 4.45 1.59
CA THR A 74 -23.87 4.91 2.40
C THR A 74 -23.08 3.71 2.93
N VAL A 75 -23.74 2.66 3.42
CA VAL A 75 -23.06 1.44 3.89
C VAL A 75 -22.30 0.75 2.76
N GLN A 76 -22.93 0.59 1.60
CA GLN A 76 -22.29 0.03 0.39
C GLN A 76 -21.08 0.86 -0.03
N SER A 77 -21.17 2.19 0.09
CA SER A 77 -20.07 3.09 -0.24
C SER A 77 -18.85 2.95 0.69
N LEU A 78 -18.92 2.17 1.78
CA LEU A 78 -17.77 1.89 2.67
C LEU A 78 -16.96 0.66 2.22
N ALA A 79 -17.53 -0.20 1.39
CA ALA A 79 -16.79 -1.28 0.72
C ALA A 79 -16.09 -0.76 -0.54
N PHE A 80 -15.06 -1.46 -1.01
CA PHE A 80 -14.53 -1.21 -2.35
C PHE A 80 -15.60 -1.55 -3.39
N GLY A 81 -15.88 -0.61 -4.28
CA GLY A 81 -16.70 -0.88 -5.46
C GLY A 81 -15.96 -1.71 -6.50
N THR A 82 -16.57 -1.88 -7.67
CA THR A 82 -15.92 -2.52 -8.82
C THR A 82 -14.61 -1.82 -9.17
N MET A 83 -13.50 -2.56 -9.08
CA MET A 83 -12.18 -2.08 -9.42
C MET A 83 -11.75 -2.63 -10.77
N THR A 84 -10.99 -1.84 -11.53
CA THR A 84 -10.25 -2.37 -12.68
C THR A 84 -9.23 -3.41 -12.21
N GLN A 85 -8.82 -4.32 -13.09
CA GLN A 85 -7.79 -5.32 -12.76
C GLN A 85 -6.50 -4.66 -12.23
N THR A 86 -6.12 -3.52 -12.81
CA THR A 86 -4.94 -2.75 -12.38
C THR A 86 -5.10 -2.20 -10.97
N GLU A 87 -6.25 -1.59 -10.65
CA GLU A 87 -6.52 -1.08 -9.31
C GLU A 87 -6.57 -2.19 -8.27
N ALA A 88 -7.19 -3.33 -8.61
CA ALA A 88 -7.26 -4.49 -7.74
C ALA A 88 -5.85 -5.02 -7.41
N LEU A 89 -4.97 -5.17 -8.42
CA LEU A 89 -3.57 -5.56 -8.22
C LEU A 89 -2.78 -4.53 -7.37
N MET A 90 -3.18 -3.27 -7.42
CA MET A 90 -2.54 -2.17 -6.68
C MET A 90 -3.29 -1.80 -5.38
N THR A 91 -4.16 -2.69 -4.90
CA THR A 91 -4.86 -2.58 -3.63
C THR A 91 -4.58 -3.82 -2.76
N ALA A 92 -4.05 -3.58 -1.56
CA ALA A 92 -3.73 -4.63 -0.61
C ALA A 92 -5.00 -5.22 0.03
N GLN A 93 -5.18 -6.53 -0.12
CA GLN A 93 -6.29 -7.28 0.48
C GLN A 93 -6.24 -7.28 2.01
N VAL A 94 -5.03 -7.21 2.57
CA VAL A 94 -4.79 -7.12 4.03
C VAL A 94 -4.17 -5.77 4.39
N ALA A 95 -4.44 -5.29 5.59
CA ALA A 95 -3.83 -4.07 6.08
C ALA A 95 -2.32 -4.29 6.21
N PHE A 96 -1.51 -3.38 5.67
CA PHE A 96 -0.04 -3.41 5.80
C PHE A 96 0.51 -2.12 6.40
N GLN A 97 -0.32 -1.07 6.44
CA GLN A 97 0.00 0.24 6.99
C GLN A 97 -1.21 0.88 7.66
N SER A 98 -0.97 1.78 8.61
CA SER A 98 -2.02 2.59 9.25
C SER A 98 -1.49 3.97 9.65
N CYS A 99 -2.41 4.90 9.89
CA CYS A 99 -2.08 6.18 10.49
C CYS A 99 -1.87 6.02 12.01
N PRO A 100 -0.75 6.47 12.59
CA PRO A 100 -0.47 6.29 14.02
C PRO A 100 -1.50 6.95 14.95
N ASP A 101 -2.16 8.02 14.51
CA ASP A 101 -3.14 8.76 15.33
C ASP A 101 -4.59 8.40 15.00
N CYS A 102 -5.00 8.46 13.73
CA CYS A 102 -6.38 8.12 13.34
C CYS A 102 -6.77 6.67 13.67
N SER A 103 -5.84 5.72 13.55
CA SER A 103 -6.14 4.30 13.88
C SER A 103 -6.49 4.08 15.35
N ARG A 104 -5.95 4.88 16.28
CA ARG A 104 -6.31 4.81 17.71
C ARG A 104 -7.78 5.18 17.97
N ARG A 105 -8.41 5.86 17.01
CA ARG A 105 -9.84 6.22 17.04
C ARG A 105 -10.71 5.20 16.30
N GLY A 106 -10.16 4.05 15.92
CA GLY A 106 -10.84 3.02 15.14
C GLY A 106 -11.00 3.35 13.65
N ILE A 107 -10.42 4.46 13.16
CA ILE A 107 -10.55 4.83 11.75
C ILE A 107 -9.64 3.94 10.91
N ALA A 108 -10.19 3.38 9.84
CA ALA A 108 -9.45 2.71 8.78
C ALA A 108 -9.94 3.20 7.42
N LEU A 109 -9.04 3.68 6.56
CA LEU A 109 -9.40 4.26 5.26
C LEU A 109 -9.08 3.31 4.11
N LYS A 110 -9.90 3.33 3.07
CA LYS A 110 -9.69 2.58 1.82
C LYS A 110 -8.37 2.94 1.18
N GLN A 111 -8.02 4.23 1.17
CA GLN A 111 -6.75 4.68 0.64
C GLN A 111 -5.57 4.00 1.33
N TRP A 112 -5.64 3.64 2.63
CA TRP A 112 -4.53 2.96 3.33
C TRP A 112 -4.21 1.59 2.73
N ARG A 113 -5.15 0.97 2.01
CA ARG A 113 -4.93 -0.28 1.27
C ARG A 113 -4.19 -0.06 -0.06
N LYS A 114 -4.16 1.15 -0.61
CA LYS A 114 -3.50 1.42 -1.90
C LYS A 114 -1.99 1.36 -1.76
N LEU A 115 -1.29 0.72 -2.71
CA LEU A 115 0.17 0.58 -2.66
C LEU A 115 0.90 1.92 -2.69
N TRP A 116 0.30 2.93 -3.31
CA TRP A 116 0.81 4.29 -3.38
C TRP A 116 0.39 5.17 -2.19
N ALA A 117 -0.45 4.71 -1.26
CA ALA A 117 -0.83 5.56 -0.14
C ALA A 117 0.34 5.85 0.79
N PHE A 118 0.56 7.12 1.12
CA PHE A 118 1.74 7.55 1.87
C PHE A 118 1.41 8.38 3.09
N ASP A 119 0.50 9.35 2.94
CA ASP A 119 0.06 10.22 4.02
C ASP A 119 -1.44 9.98 4.30
N CYS A 120 -1.83 10.12 5.56
CA CYS A 120 -3.20 10.01 5.99
C CYS A 120 -4.02 11.19 5.43
N GLN A 121 -5.08 10.91 4.68
CA GLN A 121 -5.95 11.94 4.10
C GLN A 121 -6.71 12.76 5.15
N ILE A 122 -6.81 12.28 6.40
CA ILE A 122 -7.49 13.00 7.48
C ILE A 122 -6.54 13.97 8.22
N CYS A 123 -5.37 13.48 8.66
CA CYS A 123 -4.48 14.28 9.53
C CYS A 123 -3.13 14.64 8.89
N GLY A 124 -2.85 14.19 7.67
CA GLY A 124 -1.58 14.44 6.97
C GLY A 124 -0.39 13.63 7.48
N ASN A 125 -0.52 12.90 8.59
CA ASN A 125 0.57 12.09 9.12
C ASN A 125 0.91 10.93 8.19
N ARG A 126 2.21 10.65 8.06
CA ARG A 126 2.71 9.54 7.25
C ARG A 126 2.17 8.20 7.77
N LEU A 127 1.69 7.37 6.86
CA LEU A 127 1.30 6.00 7.15
C LEU A 127 2.53 5.17 7.50
N LEU A 128 2.40 4.33 8.53
CA LEU A 128 3.47 3.48 9.03
C LEU A 128 3.07 2.01 8.89
N SER A 129 4.05 1.11 8.76
CA SER A 129 3.76 -0.32 8.77
C SER A 129 3.10 -0.73 10.09
N ILE A 130 2.09 -1.59 10.00
CA ILE A 130 1.44 -2.15 11.20
C ILE A 130 2.25 -3.28 11.84
N LEU A 131 3.14 -3.93 11.09
CA LEU A 131 3.88 -5.11 11.54
C LEU A 131 5.24 -4.75 12.15
N ILE A 132 5.94 -3.77 11.59
CA ILE A 132 7.29 -3.40 12.03
C ILE A 132 7.36 -1.90 12.26
N LYS A 133 7.70 -1.51 13.49
CA LYS A 133 8.02 -0.11 13.79
C LYS A 133 9.32 0.26 13.09
N PRO A 134 9.35 1.34 12.27
CA PRO A 134 10.58 1.76 11.62
C PRO A 134 11.61 2.17 12.67
N ASP A 135 12.80 1.61 12.58
CA ASP A 135 13.98 2.21 13.19
C ASP A 135 14.26 3.54 12.47
N ARG A 136 13.88 4.65 13.12
CA ARG A 136 13.98 5.99 12.55
C ARG A 136 15.44 6.38 12.25
N SER A 137 16.41 5.79 12.95
CA SER A 137 17.83 6.08 12.75
C SER A 137 18.34 5.61 11.38
N ARG A 138 17.66 4.63 10.76
CA ARG A 138 18.07 4.01 9.49
C ARG A 138 17.40 4.59 8.25
N ILE A 139 16.43 5.49 8.40
CA ILE A 139 15.63 6.03 7.28
C ILE A 139 15.91 7.53 7.14
N SER A 140 16.63 7.91 6.09
CA SER A 140 16.92 9.31 5.81
C SER A 140 15.67 10.07 5.34
N GLU A 141 15.57 11.35 5.71
CA GLU A 141 14.47 12.21 5.28
C GLU A 141 14.44 12.41 3.74
N GLN A 142 15.63 12.40 3.10
CA GLN A 142 15.72 12.44 1.65
C GLN A 142 15.06 11.23 0.98
N LEU A 143 15.22 10.03 1.56
CA LEU A 143 14.57 8.83 1.06
C LEU A 143 13.04 8.93 1.19
N VAL A 144 12.55 9.42 2.35
CA VAL A 144 11.13 9.66 2.61
C VAL A 144 10.54 10.63 1.60
N ARG A 145 11.20 11.77 1.35
CA ARG A 145 10.76 12.77 0.38
C ARG A 145 10.66 12.20 -1.04
N ARG A 146 11.68 11.44 -1.47
CA ARG A 146 11.67 10.79 -2.79
C ARG A 146 10.58 9.73 -2.90
N ALA A 147 10.35 8.96 -1.84
CA ALA A 147 9.28 7.97 -1.79
C ALA A 147 7.91 8.65 -1.96
N ARG A 148 7.67 9.77 -1.28
CA ARG A 148 6.45 10.58 -1.45
C ARG A 148 6.27 11.12 -2.87
N SER A 149 7.35 11.49 -3.58
CA SER A 149 7.22 11.83 -5.01
C SER A 149 6.87 10.61 -5.87
N GLY A 150 7.43 9.45 -5.53
CA GLY A 150 7.19 8.20 -6.23
C GLY A 150 5.77 7.68 -6.08
N THR A 151 5.15 7.92 -4.92
CA THR A 151 3.76 7.56 -4.66
C THR A 151 2.81 8.32 -5.56
N GLY A 152 2.96 9.65 -5.69
CA GLY A 152 2.13 10.44 -6.59
C GLY A 152 2.27 10.03 -8.07
N LEU A 153 3.46 9.59 -8.48
CA LEU A 153 3.67 9.04 -9.83
C LEU A 153 3.01 7.68 -10.03
N LEU A 154 3.04 6.81 -9.01
CA LEU A 154 2.36 5.52 -9.05
C LEU A 154 0.83 5.70 -9.06
N GLU A 155 0.32 6.56 -8.19
CA GLU A 155 -1.09 6.95 -8.16
C GLU A 155 -1.56 7.48 -9.51
N SER A 156 -0.83 8.44 -10.09
CA SER A 156 -1.13 8.99 -11.41
C SER A 156 -1.12 7.91 -12.49
N ALA A 157 -0.16 6.98 -12.46
CA ALA A 157 -0.07 5.90 -13.44
C ALA A 157 -1.26 4.93 -13.36
N VAL A 158 -1.74 4.62 -12.15
CA VAL A 158 -2.90 3.76 -11.92
C VAL A 158 -4.19 4.47 -12.30
N THR A 159 -4.42 5.67 -11.76
CA THR A 159 -5.65 6.46 -11.96
C THR A 159 -5.85 6.92 -13.41
N SER A 160 -4.77 7.27 -14.13
CA SER A 160 -4.85 7.60 -15.56
C SER A 160 -4.92 6.37 -16.48
N ASN A 161 -4.93 5.15 -15.92
CA ASN A 161 -4.86 3.88 -16.64
C ASN A 161 -3.77 3.84 -17.74
N CYS A 162 -2.64 4.51 -17.49
CA CYS A 162 -1.60 4.68 -18.49
C CYS A 162 -0.59 3.53 -18.40
N ALA A 163 -0.81 2.48 -19.20
CA ALA A 163 -0.01 1.26 -19.19
C ALA A 163 1.51 1.50 -19.28
N ASN A 164 1.95 2.49 -20.06
CA ASN A 164 3.38 2.83 -20.19
C ASN A 164 3.96 3.43 -18.90
N LYS A 165 3.23 4.35 -18.25
CA LYS A 165 3.66 4.94 -16.97
C LYS A 165 3.69 3.88 -15.88
N LEU A 166 2.66 3.02 -15.83
CA LEU A 166 2.58 1.94 -14.85
C LEU A 166 3.71 0.92 -15.05
N ARG A 167 3.94 0.48 -16.29
CA ARG A 167 5.04 -0.45 -16.62
C ARG A 167 6.40 0.12 -16.20
N ARG A 168 6.64 1.41 -16.44
CA ARG A 168 7.89 2.09 -16.02
C ARG A 168 8.02 2.13 -14.50
N ALA A 169 6.95 2.49 -13.78
CA ALA A 169 6.93 2.51 -12.32
C ALA A 169 7.18 1.10 -11.74
N MET A 170 6.46 0.10 -12.22
CA MET A 170 6.61 -1.29 -11.76
C MET A 170 8.00 -1.85 -12.08
N ARG A 171 8.58 -1.55 -13.24
CA ARG A 171 9.98 -1.91 -13.54
C ARG A 171 10.95 -1.28 -12.54
N ALA A 172 10.81 0.01 -12.23
CA ALA A 172 11.65 0.68 -11.25
C ALA A 172 11.54 0.06 -9.84
N ALA A 173 10.32 -0.27 -9.41
CA ALA A 173 10.09 -0.98 -8.16
C ALA A 173 10.70 -2.40 -8.18
N THR A 174 10.64 -3.13 -9.30
CA THR A 174 11.29 -4.45 -9.45
C THR A 174 12.81 -4.35 -9.31
N TYR A 175 13.46 -3.33 -9.91
CA TYR A 175 14.89 -3.07 -9.69
C TYR A 175 15.21 -2.84 -8.21
N ALA A 176 14.43 -1.97 -7.58
CA ALA A 176 14.63 -1.60 -6.20
C ALA A 176 14.48 -2.80 -5.26
N LYS A 177 13.45 -3.62 -5.50
CA LYS A 177 13.21 -4.88 -4.79
C LYS A 177 14.38 -5.85 -4.87
N ALA A 178 14.95 -6.02 -6.07
CA ALA A 178 16.09 -6.89 -6.31
C ALA A 178 17.33 -6.42 -5.53
N LEU A 179 17.61 -5.12 -5.52
CA LEU A 179 18.70 -4.54 -4.72
C LEU A 179 18.50 -4.71 -3.20
N LYS A 180 17.26 -4.82 -2.76
CA LYS A 180 16.89 -5.13 -1.36
C LYS A 180 16.79 -6.63 -1.07
N SER A 181 17.16 -7.48 -2.04
CA SER A 181 17.12 -8.94 -1.97
C SER A 181 15.78 -9.54 -1.56
N VAL A 182 14.70 -8.88 -1.96
CA VAL A 182 13.34 -9.37 -1.75
C VAL A 182 12.96 -10.26 -2.92
N ARG A 183 12.70 -11.54 -2.63
CA ARG A 183 12.38 -12.57 -3.65
C ARG A 183 10.90 -12.61 -4.06
N ALA A 184 10.02 -12.01 -3.27
CA ALA A 184 8.58 -11.95 -3.54
C ALA A 184 8.26 -11.09 -4.78
N ASP A 185 7.00 -11.01 -5.18
CA ASP A 185 6.58 -10.14 -6.28
C ASP A 185 6.76 -8.63 -5.95
N THR A 186 6.55 -7.77 -6.95
CA THR A 186 6.76 -6.32 -6.80
C THR A 186 5.65 -5.65 -5.99
N ALA A 187 4.43 -6.18 -6.02
CA ALA A 187 3.33 -5.68 -5.20
C ALA A 187 3.61 -5.92 -3.70
N PHE A 188 4.15 -7.09 -3.36
CA PHE A 188 4.61 -7.43 -2.02
C PHE A 188 5.70 -6.48 -1.53
N ALA A 189 6.66 -6.12 -2.38
CA ALA A 189 7.71 -5.17 -2.00
C ALA A 189 7.17 -3.77 -1.69
N LEU A 190 6.14 -3.32 -2.41
CA LEU A 190 5.43 -2.06 -2.17
C LEU A 190 4.52 -2.09 -0.94
N GLN A 191 4.17 -3.29 -0.47
CA GLN A 191 3.43 -3.54 0.77
C GLN A 191 4.34 -4.04 1.91
N SER A 192 5.67 -4.01 1.71
CA SER A 192 6.59 -4.72 2.60
C SER A 192 6.47 -4.21 4.03
N PRO A 193 6.43 -5.11 5.03
CA PRO A 193 6.45 -4.69 6.43
C PRO A 193 7.75 -3.98 6.79
N ARG A 194 8.83 -4.24 6.02
CA ARG A 194 10.12 -3.56 6.17
C ARG A 194 10.04 -2.17 5.53
N PRO A 195 10.02 -1.08 6.33
CA PRO A 195 9.77 0.26 5.79
C PRO A 195 10.87 0.72 4.83
N ASP A 196 12.11 0.27 5.02
CA ASP A 196 13.24 0.58 4.15
C ASP A 196 13.05 0.00 2.73
N VAL A 197 12.46 -1.20 2.61
CA VAL A 197 12.19 -1.84 1.31
C VAL A 197 11.12 -1.05 0.55
N ARG A 198 10.00 -0.77 1.22
CA ARG A 198 8.88 -0.05 0.63
C ARG A 198 9.29 1.35 0.17
N LEU A 199 9.93 2.12 1.06
CA LEU A 199 10.39 3.48 0.75
C LEU A 199 11.40 3.49 -0.40
N PHE A 200 12.29 2.50 -0.45
CA PHE A 200 13.27 2.38 -1.53
C PHE A 200 12.60 2.07 -2.88
N CYS A 201 11.59 1.20 -2.90
CA CYS A 201 10.81 0.92 -4.11
C CYS A 201 10.07 2.16 -4.62
N LEU A 202 9.39 2.89 -3.73
CA LEU A 202 8.69 4.13 -4.08
C LEU A 202 9.67 5.21 -4.56
N ALA A 203 10.79 5.40 -3.87
CA ALA A 203 11.80 6.37 -4.28
C ALA A 203 12.40 6.05 -5.66
N ALA A 204 12.57 4.77 -6.00
CA ALA A 204 13.04 4.35 -7.31
C ALA A 204 12.06 4.73 -8.43
N ILE A 205 10.74 4.69 -8.18
CA ILE A 205 9.72 5.16 -9.14
C ILE A 205 9.93 6.64 -9.49
N ALA A 206 10.21 7.48 -8.49
CA ALA A 206 10.52 8.88 -8.71
C ALA A 206 11.82 9.07 -9.51
N ALA A 207 12.88 8.37 -9.11
CA ALA A 207 14.18 8.48 -9.77
C ALA A 207 14.13 8.00 -11.23
N ALA A 208 13.24 7.05 -11.54
CA ALA A 208 13.08 6.49 -12.88
C ALA A 208 12.46 7.46 -13.89
N GLN A 209 11.95 8.63 -13.49
CA GLN A 209 11.40 9.62 -14.43
C GLN A 209 12.49 10.32 -15.24
N SER A 210 13.56 10.73 -14.58
CA SER A 210 14.64 11.53 -15.17
C SER A 210 15.91 10.72 -15.46
N ARG A 211 15.93 9.44 -15.10
CA ARG A 211 17.14 8.60 -15.18
C ARG A 211 16.83 7.22 -15.76
N PRO A 212 17.78 6.58 -16.47
CA PRO A 212 17.68 5.18 -16.83
C PRO A 212 17.40 4.32 -15.60
N LEU A 213 16.57 3.28 -15.74
CA LEU A 213 16.09 2.42 -14.64
C LEU A 213 17.21 1.91 -13.73
N ALA A 214 18.34 1.49 -14.32
CA ALA A 214 19.52 1.05 -13.57
C ALA A 214 20.10 2.16 -12.68
N LYS A 215 20.23 3.39 -13.19
CA LYS A 215 20.69 4.53 -12.39
C LYS A 215 19.67 4.89 -11.32
N ALA A 216 18.38 4.90 -11.66
CA ALA A 216 17.30 5.25 -10.76
C ALA A 216 17.27 4.39 -9.49
N ALA A 217 17.50 3.08 -9.64
CA ALA A 217 17.53 2.14 -8.53
C ALA A 217 18.79 2.27 -7.65
N MET A 218 19.90 2.75 -8.22
CA MET A 218 21.16 2.92 -7.48
C MET A 218 21.23 4.14 -6.56
N PHE A 219 20.26 5.06 -6.58
CA PHE A 219 20.35 6.31 -5.81
C PHE A 219 20.30 6.17 -4.30
N SER A 220 20.20 4.95 -3.76
CA SER A 220 20.19 4.74 -2.31
C SER A 220 20.93 3.49 -1.81
N THR A 221 21.66 2.77 -2.66
CA THR A 221 22.58 1.67 -2.28
C THR A 221 23.78 1.65 -3.23
N GLY A 222 25.00 1.59 -2.70
CA GLY A 222 26.18 1.29 -3.52
C GLY A 222 26.02 -0.06 -4.23
N LEU A 223 26.58 -0.20 -5.42
CA LEU A 223 26.61 -1.47 -6.15
C LEU A 223 27.78 -2.31 -5.61
N ASP A 224 27.51 -3.17 -4.64
CA ASP A 224 28.43 -4.25 -4.30
C ASP A 224 28.21 -5.47 -5.22
N GLY A 225 29.06 -6.50 -5.08
CA GLY A 225 28.94 -7.73 -5.86
C GLY A 225 27.60 -8.45 -5.64
N TYR A 226 27.00 -8.29 -4.47
CA TYR A 226 25.74 -8.93 -4.11
C TYR A 226 24.54 -8.27 -4.81
N ALA A 227 24.49 -6.94 -4.83
CA ALA A 227 23.53 -6.14 -5.57
C ALA A 227 23.58 -6.48 -7.08
N ARG A 228 24.77 -6.69 -7.64
CA ARG A 228 24.95 -7.13 -9.03
C ARG A 228 24.31 -8.50 -9.27
N VAL A 229 24.59 -9.50 -8.43
CA VAL A 229 24.03 -10.85 -8.57
C VAL A 229 22.49 -10.83 -8.45
N ALA A 230 21.95 -10.03 -7.53
CA ALA A 230 20.51 -9.90 -7.37
C ALA A 230 19.82 -9.30 -8.61
N LEU A 231 20.45 -8.30 -9.23
CA LEU A 231 19.97 -7.71 -10.48
C LEU A 231 20.06 -8.67 -11.67
N LEU A 232 21.16 -9.43 -11.78
CA LEU A 232 21.33 -10.45 -12.83
C LEU A 232 20.21 -11.49 -12.77
N ARG A 233 19.86 -11.98 -11.56
CA ARG A 233 18.76 -12.94 -11.37
C ARG A 233 17.40 -12.36 -11.70
N ALA A 234 17.12 -11.11 -11.30
CA ALA A 234 15.83 -10.49 -11.53
C ALA A 234 15.54 -10.15 -13.00
N PHE A 235 16.60 -9.96 -13.81
CA PHE A 235 16.50 -9.51 -15.19
C PHE A 235 17.31 -10.39 -16.15
N GLU A 236 17.45 -11.67 -15.84
CA GLU A 236 18.21 -12.63 -16.64
C GLU A 236 17.81 -12.62 -18.13
N LYS A 237 16.52 -12.38 -18.40
CA LYS A 237 15.95 -12.32 -19.75
C LYS A 237 16.09 -10.96 -20.45
N GLU A 238 16.78 -9.98 -19.86
CA GLU A 238 16.95 -8.63 -20.41
C GLU A 238 18.43 -8.24 -20.61
N PRO A 239 19.13 -8.83 -21.61
CA PRO A 239 20.60 -8.73 -21.75
C PRO A 239 21.12 -7.30 -21.92
N ARG A 240 20.38 -6.43 -22.64
CA ARG A 240 20.73 -5.01 -22.81
C ARG A 240 20.80 -4.27 -21.47
N LEU A 241 19.94 -4.66 -20.54
CA LEU A 241 19.88 -4.04 -19.24
C LEU A 241 21.00 -4.53 -18.34
N LEU A 242 21.31 -5.83 -18.37
CA LEU A 242 22.46 -6.39 -17.66
C LEU A 242 23.76 -5.70 -18.08
N ALA A 243 23.95 -5.49 -19.39
CA ALA A 243 25.09 -4.73 -19.92
C ALA A 243 25.12 -3.26 -19.46
N ALA A 244 23.96 -2.65 -19.17
CA ALA A 244 23.91 -1.31 -18.60
C ALA A 244 24.29 -1.31 -17.11
N VAL A 245 23.86 -2.32 -16.35
CA VAL A 245 24.27 -2.51 -14.95
C VAL A 245 25.78 -2.72 -14.87
N ASP A 246 26.35 -3.61 -15.68
CA ASP A 246 27.78 -3.89 -15.70
C ASP A 246 28.61 -2.64 -16.01
N ARG A 247 28.20 -1.84 -17.01
CA ARG A 247 28.86 -0.56 -17.33
C ARG A 247 28.84 0.42 -16.16
N ILE A 248 27.76 0.43 -15.39
CA ILE A 248 27.67 1.32 -14.22
C ILE A 248 28.53 0.81 -13.06
N VAL A 249 28.56 -0.51 -12.81
CA VAL A 249 29.45 -1.12 -11.81
C VAL A 249 30.91 -0.80 -12.12
N LEU A 250 31.33 -1.00 -13.38
CA LEU A 250 32.69 -0.73 -13.84
C LEU A 250 33.07 0.75 -13.62
N ARG A 251 32.22 1.67 -14.08
CA ARG A 251 32.45 3.10 -13.89
C ARG A 251 32.54 3.51 -12.42
N ASN A 252 31.74 2.92 -11.54
CA ASN A 252 31.81 3.21 -10.11
C ASN A 252 33.10 2.66 -9.48
N ARG A 253 33.55 1.48 -9.89
CA ARG A 253 34.80 0.88 -9.42
C ARG A 253 36.01 1.72 -9.84
N GLU A 254 36.04 2.17 -11.10
CA GLU A 254 37.07 3.09 -11.59
C GLU A 254 37.09 4.42 -10.82
N ARG A 255 35.91 4.91 -10.42
CA ARG A 255 35.79 6.15 -9.64
C ARG A 255 36.35 5.99 -8.23
N LEU A 256 36.00 4.90 -7.56
CA LEU A 256 36.55 4.57 -6.23
C LEU A 256 38.08 4.43 -6.27
N GLN A 257 38.61 3.77 -7.30
CA GLN A 257 40.05 3.64 -7.51
C GLN A 257 40.77 4.98 -7.75
N ARG A 258 40.11 5.96 -8.38
CA ARG A 258 40.66 7.31 -8.57
C ARG A 258 40.56 8.19 -7.32
N ASP A 259 39.50 7.99 -6.53
CA ASP A 259 39.22 8.78 -5.34
C ASP A 259 40.02 8.29 -4.10
N GLY A 260 40.86 7.25 -4.25
CA GLY A 260 41.81 6.81 -3.22
C GLY A 260 41.18 6.12 -2.01
N VAL A 261 40.04 5.43 -2.21
CA VAL A 261 39.37 4.58 -1.20
C VAL A 261 39.45 3.12 -1.57
#